data_AF-A0A0P7ASJ2-F1
#
_entry.id   AF-A0A0P7ASJ2-F1
#
_cell.length_a   1.000
_cell.length_b   1.000
_cell.length_c   1.000
_cell.angle_alpha   90.00
_cell.angle_beta   90.00
_cell.angle_gamma   90.00
#
_symmetry.space_group_name_H-M   'P 1'
#
loop_
_entity.id
_entity.type
_entity.pdbx_description
1 polymer ?
#
loop_
_entity_poly.entity_id
_entity_poly.type
_entity_poly.pdbx_seq_one_letter_code
_entity_poly.pdbx_strand_id
1 'polypeptide(L)'
;MACDDNLPQVRSTMPMAKLNATQVLALATLATGAQDASSPASGKLHGIKTSATYIEPSPSNSPISESEDAQSSLELALDYADRVSEKLLHCDRDEDIRASRELLAFLVDYVEQTLLASGNIHTAVASFSISDAQKSKMLHSYYKAIHAANINIHPQQSGLFGTARGTPKGAPTVIYTVFGGQGLRSNCIQELREIITTYSSLTRDLIHDSAALITDLSSTDSAASQLLSQGLDILAWLRDPAQIPDSTYLTSAPVSVPLIGLVQLAHYEVTCKTLGLTPGQFRSRIAGTTGHSQGIITAAATAVAHDWPSWREATRAAMTMLFWIGVRTQQAWDTVQCNNGISEAMVQDSIDHGERAPSPMLSVRGLAREDLQRCVDATNRYLKHNGSYLAISMANGPRHFVVSGPPKYLYGLNLQIRKAKHLLGNAGVVGSRFLDVSVPFHTSWLDQAIPMIQNDVKDIKLQSSGMVTPVFSTEDGQDTGCEVQRLVELVVSRGVDWGKATASLYPEASSAAQTVLDFGPGGVHGISSLSSPAGGSHIILAGTLSGRKSGVGYKGDLFV
;
A
#
# COMPACT_ATOMS: atom_id res chain seq x y z
N MET A 1 32.95 21.91 46.01
CA MET A 1 34.11 21.04 45.72
C MET A 1 33.63 19.62 45.93
N ALA A 2 33.82 18.75 44.94
CA ALA A 2 33.15 17.46 44.67
C ALA A 2 31.90 17.58 43.76
N CYS A 3 32.13 17.43 42.45
CA CYS A 3 31.14 16.96 41.50
C CYS A 3 31.58 15.55 41.07
N ASP A 4 30.71 14.58 41.26
CA ASP A 4 30.76 13.24 40.70
C ASP A 4 30.33 13.29 39.23
N ASP A 5 31.22 12.86 38.32
CA ASP A 5 30.89 12.60 36.92
C ASP A 5 30.52 11.11 36.75
N ASN A 6 29.21 10.85 36.71
CA ASN A 6 28.66 9.59 36.20
C ASN A 6 28.21 9.81 34.74
N LEU A 7 29.02 9.36 33.78
CA LEU A 7 28.63 9.23 32.37
C LEU A 7 28.13 7.80 32.08
N PRO A 8 27.15 7.61 31.17
CA PRO A 8 26.59 6.29 30.87
C PRO A 8 27.58 5.43 30.07
N GLN A 9 27.87 4.22 30.56
CA GLN A 9 28.60 3.21 29.79
C GLN A 9 27.71 2.61 28.69
N VAL A 10 28.08 2.84 27.44
CA VAL A 10 27.55 2.09 26.28
C VAL A 10 28.05 0.66 26.34
N ARG A 11 27.15 -0.29 26.62
CA ARG A 11 27.44 -1.74 26.56
C ARG A 11 27.37 -2.22 25.11
N SER A 12 28.49 -2.18 24.42
CA SER A 12 28.72 -3.07 23.27
C SER A 12 28.94 -4.49 23.77
N THR A 13 28.23 -5.47 23.22
CA THR A 13 28.41 -6.90 23.53
C THR A 13 29.63 -7.52 22.82
N MET A 14 30.33 -6.77 21.97
CA MET A 14 31.63 -7.17 21.43
C MET A 14 32.77 -6.38 22.09
N PRO A 15 33.72 -7.04 22.77
CA PRO A 15 34.94 -6.37 23.22
C PRO A 15 35.67 -5.79 22.01
N MET A 16 36.12 -4.53 22.08
CA MET A 16 36.93 -3.88 21.03
C MET A 16 38.12 -4.72 20.54
N ALA A 17 38.58 -5.68 21.35
CA ALA A 17 39.62 -6.65 21.02
C ALA A 17 39.25 -7.69 19.91
N LYS A 18 38.01 -7.69 19.39
CA LYS A 18 37.58 -8.60 18.30
C LYS A 18 37.30 -7.91 16.95
N LEU A 19 37.39 -6.59 16.88
CA LEU A 19 37.11 -5.85 15.66
C LEU A 19 38.32 -5.91 14.71
N ASN A 20 38.08 -6.21 13.44
CA ASN A 20 39.14 -6.15 12.44
C ASN A 20 39.47 -4.68 12.08
N ALA A 21 40.63 -4.45 11.46
CA ALA A 21 41.08 -3.08 11.15
C ALA A 21 40.08 -2.28 10.31
N THR A 22 39.31 -2.95 9.45
CA THR A 22 38.27 -2.33 8.63
C THR A 22 37.07 -1.88 9.45
N GLN A 23 36.64 -2.68 10.43
CA GLN A 23 35.55 -2.31 11.36
C GLN A 23 35.97 -1.18 12.29
N VAL A 24 37.23 -1.19 12.76
CA VAL A 24 37.79 -0.09 13.57
C VAL A 24 37.85 1.20 12.74
N LEU A 25 38.28 1.12 11.48
CA LEU A 25 38.30 2.28 10.59
C LEU A 25 36.89 2.80 10.32
N ALA A 26 35.92 1.91 10.08
CA ALA A 26 34.52 2.30 9.92
C ALA A 26 33.99 3.03 11.14
N LEU A 27 34.21 2.50 12.35
CA LEU A 27 33.84 3.18 13.61
C LEU A 27 34.57 4.52 13.78
N ALA A 28 35.85 4.60 13.40
CA ALA A 28 36.61 5.85 13.48
C ALA A 28 36.09 6.91 12.48
N THR A 29 35.72 6.51 11.27
CA THR A 29 35.06 7.39 10.28
C THR A 29 33.70 7.86 10.79
N LEU A 30 32.91 6.98 11.41
CA LEU A 30 31.62 7.33 12.01
C LEU A 30 31.79 8.28 13.21
N ALA A 31 32.84 8.13 14.02
CA ALA A 31 33.09 8.96 15.20
C ALA A 31 33.68 10.35 14.89
N THR A 32 34.34 10.52 13.73
CA THR A 32 35.04 11.77 13.37
C THR A 32 34.30 12.62 12.33
N GLY A 33 33.27 12.07 11.66
CA GLY A 33 32.51 12.76 10.62
C GLY A 33 33.32 13.13 9.36
N ALA A 34 34.57 12.66 9.25
CA ALA A 34 35.49 13.03 8.17
C ALA A 34 35.16 12.26 6.87
N GLN A 35 35.00 12.99 5.77
CA GLN A 35 34.57 12.45 4.46
C GLN A 35 35.67 11.75 3.64
N ASP A 36 36.92 11.71 4.09
CA ASP A 36 38.02 11.19 3.26
C ASP A 36 38.28 9.69 3.49
N ALA A 37 37.64 8.87 2.65
CA ALA A 37 38.01 7.47 2.45
C ALA A 37 38.60 7.27 1.04
N SER A 38 39.79 7.82 0.80
CA SER A 38 40.62 7.46 -0.35
C SER A 38 41.99 6.95 0.10
N SER A 39 42.16 5.63 0.15
CA SER A 39 43.36 4.89 -0.32
C SER A 39 43.38 3.43 0.22
N PRO A 40 43.80 2.43 -0.57
CA PRO A 40 43.91 1.04 -0.15
C PRO A 40 45.24 0.79 0.57
N ALA A 41 45.23 0.11 1.71
CA ALA A 41 46.46 -0.38 2.32
C ALA A 41 46.27 -1.77 2.95
N SER A 42 46.01 -2.77 2.10
CA SER A 42 46.43 -4.13 2.41
C SER A 42 47.95 -4.18 2.31
N GLY A 43 48.64 -3.97 3.43
CA GLY A 43 50.10 -4.14 3.49
C GLY A 43 50.84 -3.07 4.29
N LYS A 44 50.60 -3.03 5.60
CA LYS A 44 51.57 -2.69 6.68
C LYS A 44 50.79 -2.39 7.97
N LEU A 45 50.20 -3.41 8.57
CA LEU A 45 49.69 -3.35 9.95
C LEU A 45 50.59 -4.19 10.88
N HIS A 46 51.88 -3.89 10.86
CA HIS A 46 52.82 -4.38 11.85
C HIS A 46 53.68 -3.20 12.29
N GLY A 47 53.12 -2.38 13.18
CA GLY A 47 53.84 -1.25 13.77
C GLY A 47 53.04 0.04 13.84
N ILE A 48 51.87 0.03 14.50
CA ILE A 48 51.34 1.25 15.12
C ILE A 48 51.12 0.92 16.59
N LYS A 49 52.23 0.80 17.31
CA LYS A 49 52.26 1.12 18.74
C LYS A 49 52.61 2.60 18.81
N THR A 50 51.86 3.31 19.65
CA THR A 50 52.11 4.65 20.19
C THR A 50 51.97 5.86 19.26
N SER A 51 51.19 6.83 19.76
CA SER A 51 51.03 8.22 19.31
C SER A 51 49.94 8.52 18.27
N ALA A 52 48.67 8.43 18.70
CA ALA A 52 47.63 9.31 18.17
C ALA A 52 47.27 10.31 19.27
N THR A 53 47.66 11.56 19.08
CA THR A 53 47.34 12.67 19.99
C THR A 53 45.87 13.00 19.84
N TYR A 54 45.12 12.92 20.94
CA TYR A 54 43.74 13.37 21.03
C TYR A 54 43.71 14.89 20.81
N ILE A 55 43.01 15.34 19.75
CA ILE A 55 42.67 16.75 19.56
C ILE A 55 41.19 16.87 19.90
N GLU A 56 40.92 17.58 20.98
CA GLU A 56 39.58 17.85 21.49
C GLU A 56 38.82 18.74 20.48
N PRO A 57 37.57 18.42 20.08
CA PRO A 57 36.80 19.28 19.20
C PRO A 57 36.38 20.56 19.94
N SER A 58 36.60 21.71 19.32
CA SER A 58 36.06 22.98 19.83
C SER A 58 34.53 22.91 19.94
N PRO A 59 33.94 23.36 21.05
CA PRO A 59 32.49 23.30 21.24
C PRO A 59 31.78 24.22 20.25
N SER A 60 30.83 23.68 19.48
CA SER A 60 29.89 24.48 18.71
C SER A 60 28.86 25.09 19.67
N ASN A 61 28.73 26.42 19.65
CA ASN A 61 27.88 27.20 20.56
C ASN A 61 26.38 27.18 20.20
N SER A 62 25.88 26.05 19.71
CA SER A 62 24.45 25.83 19.44
C SER A 62 23.99 24.61 20.22
N PRO A 63 22.97 24.67 21.08
CA PRO A 63 22.41 23.46 21.66
C PRO A 63 21.75 22.64 20.55
N ILE A 64 22.47 21.65 20.02
CA ILE A 64 21.93 20.63 19.13
C ILE A 64 20.98 19.78 19.97
N SER A 65 19.74 19.60 19.51
CA SER A 65 18.80 18.74 20.23
C SER A 65 19.25 17.29 20.15
N GLU A 66 19.03 16.47 21.19
CA GLU A 66 19.34 15.03 21.16
C GLU A 66 18.75 14.31 19.93
N SER A 67 17.63 14.81 19.39
CA SER A 67 17.00 14.27 18.18
C SER A 67 17.78 14.57 16.89
N GLU A 68 18.41 15.75 16.79
CA GLU A 68 19.20 16.16 15.62
C GLU A 68 20.53 15.39 15.55
N ASP A 69 21.10 15.08 16.71
CA ASP A 69 22.32 14.27 16.84
C ASP A 69 22.06 12.80 16.47
N ALA A 70 20.95 12.24 16.94
CA ALA A 70 20.52 10.89 16.59
C ALA A 70 20.21 10.74 15.08
N GLN A 71 19.53 11.72 14.49
CA GLN A 71 19.25 11.75 13.05
C GLN A 71 20.55 11.77 12.25
N SER A 72 21.46 12.71 12.56
CA SER A 72 22.71 12.90 11.82
C SER A 72 23.62 11.65 11.90
N SER A 73 23.70 11.03 13.07
CA SER A 73 24.45 9.79 13.28
C SER A 73 23.88 8.63 12.46
N LEU A 74 22.56 8.50 12.38
CA LEU A 74 21.88 7.47 11.58
C LEU A 74 22.09 7.72 10.08
N GLU A 75 21.93 8.96 9.61
CA GLU A 75 22.19 9.32 8.21
C GLU A 75 23.63 8.97 7.81
N LEU A 76 24.62 9.31 8.64
CA LEU A 76 26.03 9.01 8.37
C LEU A 76 26.31 7.49 8.27
N ALA A 77 25.74 6.71 9.19
CA ALA A 77 25.88 5.25 9.18
C ALA A 77 25.27 4.62 7.92
N LEU A 78 24.08 5.09 7.52
CA LEU A 78 23.38 4.61 6.33
C LEU A 78 24.07 5.03 5.03
N ASP A 79 24.58 6.26 4.94
CA ASP A 79 25.36 6.72 3.78
C ASP A 79 26.68 5.92 3.64
N TYR A 80 27.29 5.51 4.76
CA TYR A 80 28.45 4.63 4.71
C TYR A 80 28.07 3.21 4.27
N ALA A 81 26.95 2.66 4.75
CA ALA A 81 26.43 1.37 4.30
C ALA A 81 26.08 1.37 2.80
N ASP A 82 25.58 2.48 2.26
CA ASP A 82 25.34 2.65 0.83
C ASP A 82 26.63 2.56 0.01
N ARG A 83 27.70 3.25 0.43
CA ARG A 83 29.01 3.16 -0.24
C ARG A 83 29.57 1.74 -0.25
N VAL A 84 29.43 1.01 0.86
CA VAL A 84 29.86 -0.39 0.95
C VAL A 84 29.00 -1.28 0.05
N SER A 85 27.69 -1.06 0.01
CA SER A 85 26.76 -1.79 -0.85
C SER A 85 27.05 -1.55 -2.34
N GLU A 86 27.37 -0.32 -2.75
CA GLU A 86 27.80 0.00 -4.11
C GLU A 86 29.12 -0.68 -4.46
N LYS A 87 30.10 -0.66 -3.55
CA LYS A 87 31.39 -1.33 -3.76
C LYS A 87 31.20 -2.83 -3.97
N LEU A 88 30.32 -3.46 -3.20
CA LEU A 88 30.01 -4.89 -3.30
C LEU A 88 29.52 -5.30 -4.71
N LEU A 89 28.77 -4.44 -5.40
CA LEU A 89 28.28 -4.70 -6.77
C LEU A 89 29.41 -4.80 -7.81
N HIS A 90 30.59 -4.26 -7.50
CA HIS A 90 31.76 -4.20 -8.39
C HIS A 90 32.90 -5.10 -7.89
N CYS A 91 32.65 -5.93 -6.87
CA CYS A 91 33.63 -6.87 -6.34
C CYS A 91 33.59 -8.19 -7.12
N ASP A 92 34.72 -8.57 -7.71
CA ASP A 92 34.87 -9.86 -8.42
C ASP A 92 35.56 -10.94 -7.57
N ARG A 93 36.21 -10.56 -6.47
CA ARG A 93 36.95 -11.47 -5.59
C ARG A 93 36.11 -11.89 -4.40
N ASP A 94 36.00 -13.19 -4.16
CA ASP A 94 35.23 -13.77 -3.04
C ASP A 94 35.63 -13.20 -1.66
N GLU A 95 36.91 -12.90 -1.47
CA GLU A 95 37.42 -12.30 -0.24
C GLU A 95 36.88 -10.89 -0.02
N ASP A 96 36.83 -10.08 -1.08
CA ASP A 96 36.36 -8.69 -1.04
C ASP A 96 34.83 -8.65 -0.90
N ILE A 97 34.12 -9.58 -1.54
CA ILE A 97 32.68 -9.82 -1.35
C ILE A 97 32.38 -10.18 0.10
N ARG A 98 33.10 -11.16 0.67
CA ARG A 98 32.91 -11.59 2.07
C ARG A 98 33.20 -10.46 3.05
N ALA A 99 34.32 -9.76 2.90
CA ALA A 99 34.67 -8.64 3.76
C ALA A 99 33.63 -7.51 3.72
N SER A 100 33.08 -7.22 2.54
CA SER A 100 32.04 -6.19 2.39
C SER A 100 30.72 -6.60 3.05
N ARG A 101 30.33 -7.88 2.93
CA ARG A 101 29.14 -8.41 3.63
C ARG A 101 29.31 -8.39 5.15
N GLU A 102 30.48 -8.78 5.66
CA GLU A 102 30.79 -8.72 7.10
C GLU A 102 30.76 -7.28 7.62
N LEU A 103 31.27 -6.32 6.84
CA LEU A 103 31.20 -4.91 7.19
C LEU A 103 29.76 -4.38 7.20
N LEU A 104 28.95 -4.73 6.20
CA LEU A 104 27.53 -4.35 6.17
C LEU A 104 26.77 -4.95 7.35
N ALA A 105 27.01 -6.22 7.68
CA ALA A 105 26.40 -6.86 8.85
C ALA A 105 26.78 -6.15 10.16
N PHE A 106 28.04 -5.75 10.30
CA PHE A 106 28.49 -4.95 11.43
C PHE A 106 27.79 -3.58 11.49
N LEU A 107 27.65 -2.88 10.36
CA LEU A 107 26.99 -1.57 10.31
C LEU A 107 25.49 -1.66 10.64
N VAL A 108 24.81 -2.69 10.12
CA VAL A 108 23.40 -2.95 10.45
C VAL A 108 23.24 -3.23 11.94
N ASP A 109 24.08 -4.09 12.53
CA ASP A 109 24.05 -4.36 13.97
C ASP A 109 24.34 -3.09 14.79
N TYR A 110 25.32 -2.27 14.37
CA TYR A 110 25.59 -0.98 15.01
C TYR A 110 24.37 -0.05 14.99
N VAL A 111 23.71 0.07 13.83
CA VAL A 111 22.48 0.86 13.68
C VAL A 111 21.40 0.33 14.62
N GLU A 112 21.12 -0.97 14.62
CA GLU A 112 20.04 -1.57 15.40
C GLU A 112 20.28 -1.50 16.92
N GLN A 113 21.50 -1.82 17.37
CA GLN A 113 21.84 -1.89 18.79
C GLN A 113 22.16 -0.52 19.40
N THR A 114 22.78 0.38 18.63
CA THR A 114 23.32 1.64 19.17
C THR A 114 22.45 2.83 18.81
N LEU A 115 22.01 2.95 17.55
CA LEU A 115 21.31 4.15 17.07
C LEU A 115 19.79 4.05 17.21
N LEU A 116 19.23 2.86 17.00
CA LEU A 116 17.79 2.62 17.13
C LEU A 116 17.38 2.21 18.55
N ALA A 117 18.36 1.87 19.41
CA ALA A 117 18.14 1.45 20.80
C ALA A 117 16.98 0.44 20.96
N SER A 118 16.96 -0.60 20.12
CA SER A 118 15.92 -1.65 20.02
C SER A 118 14.54 -1.25 19.45
N GLY A 119 14.41 -0.04 18.89
CA GLY A 119 13.26 0.38 18.08
C GLY A 119 13.36 -0.04 16.61
N ASN A 120 12.26 0.08 15.87
CA ASN A 120 12.26 -0.15 14.43
C ASN A 120 12.71 1.11 13.67
N ILE A 121 13.38 0.94 12.52
CA ILE A 121 13.79 2.09 11.70
C ILE A 121 12.60 2.96 11.28
N HIS A 122 11.41 2.39 11.01
CA HIS A 122 10.22 3.17 10.65
C HIS A 122 9.77 4.08 11.79
N THR A 123 9.83 3.61 13.04
CA THR A 123 9.50 4.43 14.21
C THR A 123 10.51 5.56 14.41
N ALA A 124 11.80 5.29 14.20
CA ALA A 124 12.85 6.29 14.30
C ALA A 124 12.68 7.39 13.23
N VAL A 125 12.60 7.01 11.95
CA VAL A 125 12.47 8.00 10.86
C VAL A 125 11.14 8.77 10.91
N ALA A 126 10.07 8.16 11.44
CA ALA A 126 8.80 8.85 11.65
C ALA A 126 8.91 9.98 12.68
N SER A 127 9.76 9.82 13.71
CA SER A 127 9.99 10.82 14.76
C SER A 127 10.79 12.04 14.28
N PHE A 128 11.58 11.90 13.21
CA PHE A 128 12.38 13.00 12.68
C PHE A 128 11.54 14.02 11.92
N SER A 129 11.89 15.30 12.11
CA SER A 129 11.25 16.45 11.45
C SER A 129 11.84 16.70 10.06
N ILE A 130 11.91 15.66 9.24
CA ILE A 130 12.47 15.66 7.87
C ILE A 130 11.40 15.38 6.81
N SER A 131 11.75 15.64 5.54
CA SER A 131 10.86 15.35 4.40
C SER A 131 10.65 13.84 4.20
N ASP A 132 9.51 13.46 3.63
CA ASP A 132 9.23 12.04 3.30
C ASP A 132 10.27 11.46 2.32
N ALA A 133 10.83 12.27 1.42
CA ALA A 133 11.91 11.85 0.54
C ALA A 133 13.18 11.44 1.31
N GLN A 134 13.53 12.18 2.36
CA GLN A 134 14.65 11.82 3.24
C GLN A 134 14.34 10.56 4.06
N LYS A 135 13.12 10.44 4.62
CA LYS A 135 12.68 9.21 5.31
C LYS A 135 12.78 7.99 4.39
N SER A 136 12.28 8.11 3.16
CA SER A 136 12.38 7.08 2.13
C SER A 136 13.83 6.73 1.79
N LYS A 137 14.73 7.71 1.67
CA LYS A 137 16.16 7.45 1.45
C LYS A 137 16.76 6.63 2.59
N MET A 138 16.53 7.02 3.85
CA MET A 138 17.07 6.30 5.01
C MET A 138 16.56 4.85 5.07
N LEU A 139 15.27 4.65 4.85
CA LEU A 139 14.68 3.30 4.77
C LEU A 139 15.27 2.48 3.62
N HIS A 140 15.46 3.09 2.45
CA HIS A 140 16.10 2.45 1.31
C HIS A 140 17.51 1.98 1.65
N SER A 141 18.37 2.86 2.16
CA SER A 141 19.76 2.53 2.49
C SER A 141 19.84 1.39 3.51
N TYR A 142 18.97 1.41 4.52
CA TYR A 142 18.90 0.35 5.53
C TYR A 142 18.48 -1.01 4.94
N TYR A 143 17.36 -1.07 4.22
CA TYR A 143 16.90 -2.34 3.63
C TYR A 143 17.76 -2.82 2.47
N LYS A 144 18.49 -1.93 1.80
CA LYS A 144 19.53 -2.27 0.83
C LYS A 144 20.73 -2.92 1.54
N ALA A 145 21.20 -2.36 2.64
CA ALA A 145 22.30 -2.91 3.43
C ALA A 145 21.96 -4.29 4.00
N ILE A 146 20.77 -4.48 4.56
CA ILE A 146 20.27 -5.79 5.03
C ILE A 146 20.31 -6.83 3.92
N HIS A 147 19.76 -6.48 2.75
CA HIS A 147 19.70 -7.39 1.61
C HIS A 147 21.10 -7.74 1.08
N ALA A 148 21.97 -6.74 0.91
CA ALA A 148 23.34 -6.91 0.43
C ALA A 148 24.20 -7.77 1.39
N ALA A 149 23.96 -7.63 2.70
CA ALA A 149 24.60 -8.42 3.74
C ALA A 149 24.02 -9.84 3.90
N ASN A 150 22.91 -10.16 3.22
CA ASN A 150 22.18 -11.42 3.37
C ASN A 150 21.71 -11.67 4.82
N ILE A 151 21.23 -10.61 5.49
CA ILE A 151 20.70 -10.67 6.86
C ILE A 151 19.22 -11.02 6.80
N ASN A 152 18.81 -11.97 7.65
CA ASN A 152 17.40 -12.27 7.85
C ASN A 152 16.80 -11.28 8.85
N ILE A 153 15.72 -10.60 8.45
CA ILE A 153 14.94 -9.77 9.37
C ILE A 153 14.18 -10.70 10.32
N HIS A 154 14.41 -10.54 11.62
CA HIS A 154 13.75 -11.35 12.64
C HIS A 154 12.44 -10.72 13.11
N PRO A 155 11.44 -11.55 13.49
CA PRO A 155 10.21 -11.06 14.12
C PRO A 155 10.51 -10.20 15.35
N GLN A 156 9.88 -9.03 15.41
CA GLN A 156 10.00 -8.14 16.56
C GLN A 156 9.44 -8.80 17.83
N GLN A 157 10.08 -8.56 18.98
CA GLN A 157 9.61 -9.09 20.28
C GLN A 157 8.43 -8.29 20.84
N SER A 158 8.46 -6.98 20.65
CA SER A 158 7.44 -6.01 21.07
C SER A 158 6.66 -5.43 19.88
N GLY A 159 5.68 -4.59 20.18
CA GLY A 159 4.83 -3.92 19.20
C GLY A 159 3.56 -4.69 18.83
N LEU A 160 2.77 -4.13 17.90
CA LEU A 160 1.46 -4.66 17.49
C LEU A 160 1.46 -6.16 17.12
N PHE A 161 2.57 -6.67 16.56
CA PHE A 161 2.73 -8.07 16.15
C PHE A 161 3.76 -8.86 16.97
N GLY A 162 4.21 -8.27 18.08
CA GLY A 162 5.28 -8.79 18.94
C GLY A 162 5.03 -10.22 19.44
N THR A 163 6.11 -10.98 19.62
CA THR A 163 6.06 -12.37 20.11
C THR A 163 5.88 -12.48 21.62
N ALA A 164 6.21 -11.42 22.38
CA ALA A 164 5.92 -11.35 23.80
C ALA A 164 4.42 -11.12 24.03
N ARG A 165 3.69 -12.21 24.32
CA ARG A 165 2.30 -12.15 24.83
C ARG A 165 2.29 -11.50 26.21
N GLY A 166 2.30 -10.18 26.25
CA GLY A 166 2.25 -9.41 27.47
C GLY A 166 2.69 -7.98 27.22
N THR A 167 1.77 -7.13 26.77
CA THR A 167 1.96 -5.71 27.01
C THR A 167 1.83 -5.49 28.53
N PRO A 168 2.66 -4.64 29.16
CA PRO A 168 2.56 -4.40 30.60
C PRO A 168 1.22 -3.77 31.04
N LYS A 169 0.36 -3.28 30.12
CA LYS A 169 -0.89 -2.55 30.43
C LYS A 169 -2.00 -2.58 29.36
N GLY A 170 -2.07 -3.53 28.42
CA GLY A 170 -3.09 -3.52 27.36
C GLY A 170 -3.78 -4.87 27.12
N ALA A 171 -5.10 -4.84 26.87
CA ALA A 171 -5.81 -6.01 26.35
C ALA A 171 -5.27 -6.40 24.96
N PRO A 172 -5.30 -7.69 24.56
CA PRO A 172 -4.93 -8.10 23.22
C PRO A 172 -5.81 -7.39 22.18
N THR A 173 -5.17 -6.72 21.22
CA THR A 173 -5.85 -6.04 20.11
C THR A 173 -6.21 -7.03 19.01
N VAL A 174 -7.44 -6.97 18.54
CA VAL A 174 -7.90 -7.78 17.39
C VAL A 174 -7.56 -7.02 16.10
N ILE A 175 -6.84 -7.66 15.17
CA ILE A 175 -6.34 -6.99 13.96
C ILE A 175 -7.13 -7.47 12.75
N TYR A 176 -7.58 -6.53 11.93
CA TYR A 176 -8.21 -6.76 10.64
C TYR A 176 -7.44 -6.06 9.53
N THR A 177 -7.62 -6.51 8.29
CA THR A 177 -7.04 -5.84 7.12
C THR A 177 -8.11 -5.44 6.12
N VAL A 178 -7.91 -4.30 5.46
CA VAL A 178 -8.78 -3.80 4.40
C VAL A 178 -7.97 -3.39 3.17
N PHE A 179 -8.57 -3.64 2.02
CA PHE A 179 -8.02 -3.30 0.70
C PHE A 179 -8.97 -2.36 -0.04
N GLY A 180 -8.43 -1.31 -0.67
CA GLY A 180 -9.23 -0.32 -1.40
C GLY A 180 -9.61 -0.76 -2.82
N GLY A 181 -10.30 0.13 -3.54
CA GLY A 181 -10.66 -0.04 -4.94
C GLY A 181 -10.57 1.27 -5.73
N GLN A 182 -11.04 1.25 -6.98
CA GLN A 182 -11.13 2.46 -7.83
C GLN A 182 -12.12 3.50 -7.29
N GLY A 183 -12.02 4.73 -7.80
CA GLY A 183 -12.90 5.84 -7.43
C GLY A 183 -12.50 6.55 -6.13
N LEU A 184 -11.46 6.06 -5.45
CA LEU A 184 -10.74 6.77 -4.40
C LEU A 184 -9.65 7.66 -5.02
N ARG A 185 -9.24 8.73 -4.33
CA ARG A 185 -8.18 9.61 -4.84
C ARG A 185 -6.82 8.93 -4.66
N SER A 186 -6.40 8.13 -5.65
CA SER A 186 -5.12 7.43 -5.64
C SER A 186 -4.31 7.71 -6.90
N ASN A 187 -3.03 7.99 -6.74
CA ASN A 187 -2.05 8.00 -7.83
C ASN A 187 -1.20 6.72 -7.74
N CYS A 188 -1.73 5.62 -8.28
CA CYS A 188 -1.14 4.29 -8.11
C CYS A 188 0.28 4.19 -8.66
N ILE A 189 0.57 4.88 -9.76
CA ILE A 189 1.93 4.91 -10.33
C ILE A 189 2.89 5.63 -9.38
N GLN A 190 2.50 6.78 -8.85
CA GLN A 190 3.31 7.50 -7.87
C GLN A 190 3.54 6.65 -6.61
N GLU A 191 2.51 5.95 -6.13
CA GLU A 191 2.62 5.07 -4.96
C GLU A 191 3.53 3.86 -5.24
N LEU A 192 3.47 3.25 -6.43
CA LEU A 192 4.43 2.22 -6.85
C LEU A 192 5.86 2.76 -6.93
N ARG A 193 6.05 3.99 -7.43
CA ARG A 193 7.36 4.65 -7.45
C ARG A 193 7.91 4.80 -6.03
N GLU A 194 7.08 5.28 -5.10
CA GLU A 194 7.47 5.42 -3.69
C GLU A 194 7.84 4.07 -3.07
N ILE A 195 7.09 3.01 -3.35
CA ILE A 195 7.39 1.65 -2.89
C ILE A 195 8.75 1.18 -3.44
N ILE A 196 9.01 1.36 -4.73
CA ILE A 196 10.28 0.92 -5.34
C ILE A 196 11.44 1.75 -4.86
N THR A 197 11.30 3.07 -4.82
CA THR A 197 12.32 3.97 -4.30
C THR A 197 12.69 3.60 -2.86
N THR A 198 11.70 3.27 -2.02
CA THR A 198 11.94 3.01 -0.59
C THR A 198 12.33 1.55 -0.30
N TYR A 199 11.72 0.58 -0.99
CA TYR A 199 11.78 -0.84 -0.64
C TYR A 199 12.19 -1.74 -1.81
N SER A 200 12.98 -1.23 -2.77
CA SER A 200 13.39 -2.01 -3.96
C SER A 200 13.95 -3.39 -3.64
N SER A 201 14.75 -3.55 -2.59
CA SER A 201 15.30 -4.85 -2.18
C SER A 201 14.24 -5.82 -1.67
N LEU A 202 13.08 -5.32 -1.25
CA LEU A 202 11.99 -6.12 -0.73
C LEU A 202 10.92 -6.43 -1.78
N THR A 203 10.65 -5.56 -2.76
CA THR A 203 9.50 -5.69 -3.68
C THR A 203 9.85 -5.91 -5.15
N ARG A 204 11.14 -5.84 -5.51
CA ARG A 204 11.60 -5.97 -6.91
C ARG A 204 11.00 -7.20 -7.59
N ASP A 205 11.13 -8.37 -6.99
CA ASP A 205 10.64 -9.62 -7.57
C ASP A 205 9.14 -9.57 -7.86
N LEU A 206 8.32 -9.18 -6.88
CA LEU A 206 6.88 -9.09 -7.05
C LEU A 206 6.50 -8.16 -8.21
N ILE A 207 7.13 -6.99 -8.29
CA ILE A 207 6.81 -5.98 -9.29
C ILE A 207 7.27 -6.43 -10.69
N HIS A 208 8.47 -7.00 -10.80
CA HIS A 208 8.97 -7.53 -12.06
C HIS A 208 8.14 -8.72 -12.55
N ASP A 209 7.85 -9.69 -11.68
CA ASP A 209 7.04 -10.86 -12.01
C ASP A 209 5.63 -10.46 -12.44
N SER A 210 5.02 -9.49 -11.75
CA SER A 210 3.68 -8.97 -12.08
C SER A 210 3.68 -8.21 -13.39
N ALA A 211 4.69 -7.37 -13.66
CA ALA A 211 4.81 -6.64 -14.91
C ALA A 211 5.04 -7.59 -16.11
N ALA A 212 5.89 -8.59 -15.94
CA ALA A 212 6.11 -9.63 -16.95
C ALA A 212 4.83 -10.43 -17.24
N LEU A 213 4.11 -10.85 -16.18
CA LEU A 213 2.82 -11.53 -16.30
C LEU A 213 1.80 -10.71 -17.08
N ILE A 214 1.63 -9.43 -16.74
CA ILE A 214 0.68 -8.55 -17.41
C ILE A 214 1.06 -8.37 -18.89
N THR A 215 2.35 -8.22 -19.17
CA THR A 215 2.87 -8.11 -20.54
C THR A 215 2.49 -9.36 -21.35
N ASP A 216 2.75 -10.54 -20.80
CA ASP A 216 2.42 -11.82 -21.43
C ASP A 216 0.92 -11.96 -21.69
N LEU A 217 0.08 -11.72 -20.67
CA LEU A 217 -1.39 -11.75 -20.80
C LEU A 217 -1.91 -10.75 -21.84
N SER A 218 -1.34 -9.54 -21.90
CA SER A 218 -1.73 -8.52 -22.88
C SER A 218 -1.36 -8.88 -24.32
N SER A 219 -0.27 -9.63 -24.51
CA SER A 219 0.24 -10.00 -25.83
C SER A 219 -0.43 -11.25 -26.41
N THR A 220 -1.02 -12.09 -25.56
CA THR A 220 -1.59 -13.39 -25.94
C THR A 220 -3.06 -13.32 -26.36
N ASP A 221 -3.77 -12.24 -26.02
CA ASP A 221 -5.18 -12.01 -26.39
C ASP A 221 -5.36 -10.73 -27.21
N SER A 222 -6.05 -10.86 -28.35
CA SER A 222 -6.21 -9.76 -29.29
C SER A 222 -7.10 -8.63 -28.76
N ALA A 223 -8.12 -8.94 -27.95
CA ALA A 223 -8.98 -7.92 -27.37
C ALA A 223 -8.25 -7.14 -26.27
N ALA A 224 -7.45 -7.83 -25.46
CA ALA A 224 -6.57 -7.18 -24.49
C ALA A 224 -5.58 -6.23 -25.16
N SER A 225 -4.90 -6.67 -26.23
CA SER A 225 -3.96 -5.84 -27.00
C SER A 225 -4.62 -4.59 -27.61
N GLN A 226 -5.86 -4.71 -28.13
CA GLN A 226 -6.61 -3.58 -28.68
C GLN A 226 -7.00 -2.56 -27.61
N LEU A 227 -7.47 -3.02 -26.45
CA LEU A 227 -7.84 -2.17 -25.33
C LEU A 227 -6.62 -1.47 -24.71
N LEU A 228 -5.48 -2.17 -24.67
CA LEU A 228 -4.21 -1.68 -24.16
C LEU A 228 -3.36 -1.02 -25.27
N SER A 229 -3.97 -0.11 -26.04
CA SER A 229 -3.35 0.52 -27.21
C SER A 229 -2.08 1.34 -26.91
N GLN A 230 -1.93 1.87 -25.69
CA GLN A 230 -0.71 2.56 -25.23
C GLN A 230 0.25 1.63 -24.46
N GLY A 231 -0.03 0.32 -24.45
CA GLY A 231 0.70 -0.68 -23.68
C GLY A 231 0.40 -0.65 -22.18
N LEU A 232 1.00 -1.58 -21.45
CA LEU A 232 0.95 -1.67 -19.99
C LEU A 232 2.35 -2.01 -19.44
N ASP A 233 3.36 -1.25 -19.88
CA ASP A 233 4.76 -1.43 -19.44
C ASP A 233 5.01 -0.68 -18.14
N ILE A 234 4.61 -1.31 -17.04
CA ILE A 234 4.76 -0.78 -15.68
C ILE A 234 6.23 -0.44 -15.39
N LEU A 235 7.18 -1.28 -15.83
CA LEU A 235 8.60 -1.06 -15.55
C LEU A 235 9.18 0.13 -16.32
N ALA A 236 8.72 0.38 -17.54
CA ALA A 236 9.07 1.60 -18.27
C ALA A 236 8.53 2.86 -17.58
N TRP A 237 7.27 2.86 -17.16
CA TRP A 237 6.64 3.98 -16.47
C TRP A 237 7.30 4.34 -15.13
N LEU A 238 7.78 3.33 -14.42
CA LEU A 238 8.52 3.51 -13.16
C LEU A 238 9.92 4.09 -13.39
N ARG A 239 10.59 3.71 -14.49
CA ARG A 239 11.91 4.23 -14.85
C ARG A 239 11.84 5.66 -15.37
N ASP A 240 10.88 5.94 -16.24
CA ASP A 240 10.75 7.21 -16.95
C ASP A 240 9.33 7.78 -16.83
N PRO A 241 9.12 8.82 -15.99
CA PRO A 241 7.84 9.51 -15.90
C PRO A 241 7.29 10.03 -17.23
N ALA A 242 8.15 10.32 -18.22
CA ALA A 242 7.71 10.82 -19.51
C ALA A 242 6.96 9.77 -20.35
N GLN A 243 7.07 8.49 -19.98
CA GLN A 243 6.39 7.39 -20.65
C GLN A 243 5.04 7.04 -20.00
N ILE A 244 4.69 7.72 -18.91
CA ILE A 244 3.41 7.50 -18.23
C ILE A 244 2.27 8.01 -19.15
N PRO A 245 1.29 7.15 -19.48
CA PRO A 245 0.11 7.55 -20.26
C PRO A 245 -0.71 8.65 -19.59
N ASP A 246 -1.62 9.25 -20.36
CA ASP A 246 -2.54 10.25 -19.82
C ASP A 246 -3.49 9.67 -18.76
N SER A 247 -4.07 10.55 -17.94
CA SER A 247 -4.93 10.14 -16.82
C SER A 247 -6.16 9.34 -17.24
N THR A 248 -6.68 9.55 -18.45
CA THR A 248 -7.85 8.83 -18.97
C THR A 248 -7.50 7.37 -19.20
N TYR A 249 -6.33 7.12 -19.80
CA TYR A 249 -5.83 5.76 -20.00
C TYR A 249 -5.51 5.08 -18.66
N LEU A 250 -4.82 5.78 -17.75
CA LEU A 250 -4.48 5.23 -16.43
C LEU A 250 -5.68 4.89 -15.56
N THR A 251 -6.81 5.58 -15.73
CA THR A 251 -8.05 5.33 -14.99
C THR A 251 -8.96 4.30 -15.66
N SER A 252 -8.62 3.84 -16.87
CA SER A 252 -9.33 2.77 -17.54
C SER A 252 -9.22 1.45 -16.78
N ALA A 253 -10.29 0.66 -16.74
CA ALA A 253 -10.36 -0.60 -16.01
C ALA A 253 -9.24 -1.61 -16.39
N PRO A 254 -8.89 -1.81 -17.67
CA PRO A 254 -7.80 -2.74 -18.04
C PRO A 254 -6.43 -2.36 -17.45
N VAL A 255 -6.21 -1.08 -17.15
CA VAL A 255 -4.95 -0.54 -16.62
C VAL A 255 -5.00 -0.39 -15.10
N SER A 256 -6.00 0.34 -14.60
CA SER A 256 -6.12 0.69 -13.18
C SER A 256 -6.39 -0.52 -12.28
N VAL A 257 -7.22 -1.47 -12.71
CA VAL A 257 -7.60 -2.63 -11.89
C VAL A 257 -6.37 -3.45 -11.48
N PRO A 258 -5.51 -3.93 -12.40
CA PRO A 258 -4.27 -4.61 -12.02
C PRO A 258 -3.28 -3.69 -11.30
N LEU A 259 -3.11 -2.43 -11.70
CA LEU A 259 -2.17 -1.51 -11.03
C LEU A 259 -2.51 -1.29 -9.54
N ILE A 260 -3.78 -1.10 -9.22
CA ILE A 260 -4.25 -0.94 -7.84
C ILE A 260 -3.95 -2.21 -7.03
N GLY A 261 -4.22 -3.39 -7.61
CA GLY A 261 -3.89 -4.65 -6.96
C GLY A 261 -2.40 -4.82 -6.70
N LEU A 262 -1.54 -4.42 -7.65
CA LEU A 262 -0.09 -4.49 -7.47
C LEU A 262 0.39 -3.61 -6.32
N VAL A 263 -0.12 -2.37 -6.19
CA VAL A 263 0.19 -1.50 -5.04
C VAL A 263 -0.16 -2.18 -3.73
N GLN A 264 -1.36 -2.74 -3.64
CA GLN A 264 -1.87 -3.40 -2.45
C GLN A 264 -1.03 -4.60 -2.03
N LEU A 265 -0.73 -5.48 -3.00
CA LEU A 265 0.11 -6.66 -2.77
C LEU A 265 1.53 -6.25 -2.38
N ALA A 266 2.08 -5.19 -2.99
CA ALA A 266 3.40 -4.69 -2.65
C ALA A 266 3.47 -4.11 -1.23
N HIS A 267 2.47 -3.35 -0.77
CA HIS A 267 2.42 -2.89 0.62
C HIS A 267 2.29 -4.03 1.63
N TYR A 268 1.50 -5.06 1.29
CA TYR A 268 1.38 -6.27 2.12
C TYR A 268 2.72 -7.03 2.21
N GLU A 269 3.40 -7.21 1.08
CA GLU A 269 4.72 -7.86 1.02
C GLU A 269 5.77 -7.07 1.81
N VAL A 270 5.83 -5.75 1.63
CA VAL A 270 6.70 -4.87 2.43
C VAL A 270 6.43 -5.09 3.91
N THR A 271 5.16 -5.08 4.32
CA THR A 271 4.78 -5.22 5.74
C THR A 271 5.22 -6.57 6.31
N CYS A 272 4.99 -7.67 5.58
CA CYS A 272 5.45 -8.98 6.00
C CYS A 272 6.99 -9.03 6.14
N LYS A 273 7.72 -8.54 5.13
CA LYS A 273 9.20 -8.56 5.12
C LYS A 273 9.81 -7.67 6.21
N THR A 274 9.28 -6.46 6.41
CA THR A 274 9.81 -5.52 7.40
C THR A 274 9.50 -5.95 8.84
N LEU A 275 8.44 -6.72 9.05
CA LEU A 275 8.15 -7.39 10.32
C LEU A 275 8.93 -8.68 10.53
N GLY A 276 9.70 -9.16 9.53
CA GLY A 276 10.39 -10.45 9.60
C GLY A 276 9.45 -11.66 9.62
N LEU A 277 8.26 -11.53 9.02
CA LEU A 277 7.20 -12.54 9.02
C LEU A 277 6.98 -13.11 7.63
N THR A 278 6.67 -14.41 7.56
CA THR A 278 6.06 -14.96 6.34
C THR A 278 4.61 -14.49 6.20
N PRO A 279 4.03 -14.51 4.99
CA PRO A 279 2.61 -14.20 4.78
C PRO A 279 1.65 -15.01 5.66
N GLY A 280 1.96 -16.30 5.90
CA GLY A 280 1.20 -17.19 6.79
C GLY A 280 1.32 -16.84 8.27
N GLN A 281 2.51 -16.43 8.72
CA GLN A 281 2.71 -15.92 10.07
C GLN A 281 2.02 -14.57 10.29
N PHE A 282 1.98 -13.72 9.27
CA PHE A 282 1.28 -12.45 9.35
C PHE A 282 -0.24 -12.67 9.40
N ARG A 283 -0.81 -13.40 8.43
CA ARG A 283 -2.27 -13.67 8.39
C ARG A 283 -2.79 -14.38 9.63
N SER A 284 -1.99 -15.23 10.30
CA SER A 284 -2.42 -15.93 11.53
C SER A 284 -2.63 -14.99 12.72
N ARG A 285 -2.15 -13.74 12.62
CA ARG A 285 -2.41 -12.65 13.56
C ARG A 285 -3.58 -11.75 13.14
N ILE A 286 -4.20 -12.03 11.99
CA ILE A 286 -5.31 -11.27 11.42
C ILE A 286 -6.61 -12.05 11.64
N ALA A 287 -7.59 -11.41 12.28
CA ALA A 287 -8.88 -11.99 12.61
C ALA A 287 -9.86 -12.03 11.43
N GLY A 288 -9.62 -11.21 10.40
CA GLY A 288 -10.40 -11.21 9.16
C GLY A 288 -9.90 -10.14 8.18
N THR A 289 -10.26 -10.32 6.92
CA THR A 289 -9.89 -9.40 5.84
C THR A 289 -11.09 -9.12 4.95
N THR A 290 -11.12 -7.95 4.32
CA THR A 290 -12.10 -7.62 3.27
C THR A 290 -11.49 -6.62 2.30
N GLY A 291 -12.13 -6.39 1.17
CA GLY A 291 -11.69 -5.36 0.25
C GLY A 291 -12.84 -4.73 -0.51
N HIS A 292 -12.78 -3.42 -0.69
CA HIS A 292 -13.80 -2.66 -1.39
C HIS A 292 -13.70 -2.90 -2.89
N SER A 293 -14.81 -3.32 -3.50
CA SER A 293 -14.86 -3.65 -4.93
C SER A 293 -13.75 -4.64 -5.30
N GLN A 294 -12.88 -4.31 -6.28
CA GLN A 294 -11.74 -5.14 -6.69
C GLN A 294 -10.75 -5.50 -5.57
N GLY A 295 -10.71 -4.74 -4.47
CA GLY A 295 -9.84 -5.04 -3.33
C GLY A 295 -10.15 -6.41 -2.69
N ILE A 296 -11.34 -6.97 -2.93
CA ILE A 296 -11.68 -8.31 -2.43
C ILE A 296 -10.78 -9.40 -3.02
N ILE A 297 -10.23 -9.18 -4.22
CA ILE A 297 -9.31 -10.13 -4.87
C ILE A 297 -7.97 -10.17 -4.15
N THR A 298 -7.42 -9.01 -3.77
CA THR A 298 -6.16 -8.93 -3.01
C THR A 298 -6.36 -9.39 -1.57
N ALA A 299 -7.50 -9.08 -0.95
CA ALA A 299 -7.90 -9.63 0.35
C ALA A 299 -7.85 -11.17 0.34
N ALA A 300 -8.47 -11.81 -0.66
CA ALA A 300 -8.47 -13.25 -0.81
C ALA A 300 -7.05 -13.83 -1.00
N ALA A 301 -6.21 -13.19 -1.81
CA ALA A 301 -4.82 -13.62 -2.00
C ALA A 301 -4.01 -13.63 -0.69
N THR A 302 -4.19 -12.60 0.15
CA THR A 302 -3.52 -12.52 1.45
C THR A 302 -4.02 -13.55 2.45
N ALA A 303 -5.28 -13.97 2.34
CA ALA A 303 -5.87 -14.98 3.20
C ALA A 303 -5.39 -16.40 2.87
N VAL A 304 -4.96 -16.68 1.62
CA VAL A 304 -4.55 -18.04 1.19
C VAL A 304 -3.04 -18.28 1.20
N ALA A 305 -2.20 -17.24 1.13
CA ALA A 305 -0.75 -17.39 1.16
C ALA A 305 -0.18 -17.76 2.55
N HIS A 306 0.74 -18.73 2.60
CA HIS A 306 1.35 -19.22 3.84
C HIS A 306 2.86 -18.88 3.97
N ASP A 307 3.58 -18.98 2.86
CA ASP A 307 5.02 -18.75 2.75
C ASP A 307 5.32 -17.95 1.47
N TRP A 308 6.59 -17.62 1.23
CA TRP A 308 6.97 -16.82 0.06
C TRP A 308 6.70 -17.52 -1.29
N PRO A 309 6.89 -18.85 -1.44
CA PRO A 309 6.46 -19.57 -2.64
C PRO A 309 4.94 -19.49 -2.89
N SER A 310 4.11 -19.85 -1.91
CA SER A 310 2.64 -19.77 -2.04
C SER A 310 2.15 -18.32 -2.18
N TRP A 311 2.88 -17.34 -1.65
CA TRP A 311 2.63 -15.92 -1.91
C TRP A 311 2.84 -15.56 -3.38
N ARG A 312 3.93 -16.02 -4.02
CA ARG A 312 4.15 -15.82 -5.46
C ARG A 312 3.06 -16.47 -6.31
N GLU A 313 2.51 -17.60 -5.88
CA GLU A 313 1.36 -18.24 -6.54
C GLU A 313 0.07 -17.42 -6.35
N ALA A 314 -0.21 -16.99 -5.12
CA ALA A 314 -1.39 -16.19 -4.79
C ALA A 314 -1.38 -14.81 -5.47
N THR A 315 -0.23 -14.14 -5.55
CA THR A 315 -0.09 -12.86 -6.24
C THR A 315 -0.25 -13.03 -7.74
N ARG A 316 0.36 -14.06 -8.35
CA ARG A 316 0.12 -14.38 -9.77
C ARG A 316 -1.37 -14.61 -10.05
N ALA A 317 -2.04 -15.41 -9.22
CA ALA A 317 -3.48 -15.65 -9.33
C ALA A 317 -4.29 -14.35 -9.24
N ALA A 318 -4.04 -13.53 -8.21
CA ALA A 318 -4.73 -12.26 -8.03
C ALA A 318 -4.51 -11.29 -9.20
N MET A 319 -3.28 -11.17 -9.69
CA MET A 319 -2.94 -10.30 -10.80
C MET A 319 -3.58 -10.77 -12.11
N THR A 320 -3.60 -12.08 -12.38
CA THR A 320 -4.33 -12.64 -13.55
C THR A 320 -5.83 -12.38 -13.45
N MET A 321 -6.44 -12.58 -12.27
CA MET A 321 -7.86 -12.29 -12.06
C MET A 321 -8.17 -10.80 -12.29
N LEU A 322 -7.40 -9.90 -11.68
CA LEU A 322 -7.58 -8.45 -11.81
C LEU A 322 -7.40 -7.97 -13.26
N PHE A 323 -6.41 -8.52 -13.97
CA PHE A 323 -6.20 -8.23 -15.39
C PHE A 323 -7.43 -8.60 -16.22
N TRP A 324 -7.92 -9.85 -16.11
CA TRP A 324 -9.07 -10.29 -16.90
C TRP A 324 -10.37 -9.61 -16.49
N ILE A 325 -10.57 -9.30 -15.21
CA ILE A 325 -11.70 -8.48 -14.76
C ILE A 325 -11.66 -7.12 -15.48
N GLY A 326 -10.53 -6.41 -15.45
CA GLY A 326 -10.39 -5.12 -16.12
C GLY A 326 -10.64 -5.20 -17.63
N VAL A 327 -9.99 -6.14 -18.31
CA VAL A 327 -10.10 -6.32 -19.77
C VAL A 327 -11.51 -6.70 -20.20
N ARG A 328 -12.09 -7.75 -19.62
CA ARG A 328 -13.39 -8.27 -20.09
C ARG A 328 -14.56 -7.39 -19.69
N THR A 329 -14.50 -6.69 -18.57
CA THR A 329 -15.53 -5.69 -18.22
C THR A 329 -15.50 -4.50 -19.16
N GLN A 330 -14.31 -4.00 -19.54
CA GLN A 330 -14.19 -2.94 -20.54
C GLN A 330 -14.69 -3.43 -21.90
N GLN A 331 -14.26 -4.62 -22.33
CA GLN A 331 -14.70 -5.23 -23.58
C GLN A 331 -16.22 -5.37 -23.66
N ALA A 332 -16.87 -5.85 -22.60
CA ALA A 332 -18.32 -5.95 -22.54
C ALA A 332 -18.98 -4.56 -22.57
N TRP A 333 -18.46 -3.60 -21.81
CA TRP A 333 -19.00 -2.25 -21.72
C TRP A 333 -18.93 -1.48 -23.03
N ASP A 334 -17.87 -1.66 -23.82
CA ASP A 334 -17.68 -0.99 -25.11
C ASP A 334 -18.72 -1.46 -26.16
N THR A 335 -19.30 -2.65 -25.99
CA THR A 335 -20.41 -3.11 -26.86
C THR A 335 -21.76 -2.46 -26.55
N VAL A 336 -21.88 -1.79 -25.39
CA VAL A 336 -23.13 -1.19 -24.93
C VAL A 336 -23.37 0.14 -25.66
N GLN A 337 -24.33 0.14 -26.59
CA GLN A 337 -24.63 1.28 -27.46
C GLN A 337 -24.95 2.60 -26.73
N CYS A 338 -25.48 2.53 -25.50
CA CYS A 338 -25.86 3.73 -24.74
C CYS A 338 -24.71 4.42 -23.98
N ASN A 339 -23.47 3.93 -24.11
CA ASN A 339 -22.29 4.53 -23.48
C ASN A 339 -21.84 5.85 -24.17
N ASN A 340 -22.05 6.02 -25.48
CA ASN A 340 -21.46 7.11 -26.28
C ASN A 340 -22.31 8.40 -26.39
N GLY A 341 -23.24 8.62 -25.45
CA GLY A 341 -24.29 9.63 -25.57
C GLY A 341 -24.04 11.01 -24.94
N ILE A 342 -22.80 11.34 -24.56
CA ILE A 342 -22.46 12.58 -23.84
C ILE A 342 -22.04 13.67 -24.83
N SER A 343 -22.66 14.86 -24.72
CA SER A 343 -22.27 16.05 -25.49
C SER A 343 -21.34 16.97 -24.70
N GLU A 344 -20.55 17.80 -25.38
CA GLU A 344 -19.67 18.81 -24.75
C GLU A 344 -20.44 19.73 -23.79
N ALA A 345 -21.67 20.11 -24.14
CA ALA A 345 -22.53 20.92 -23.28
C ALA A 345 -22.87 20.23 -21.95
N MET A 346 -23.10 18.91 -21.97
CA MET A 346 -23.35 18.13 -20.74
C MET A 346 -22.08 18.00 -19.88
N VAL A 347 -20.91 17.87 -20.53
CA VAL A 347 -19.62 17.85 -19.84
C VAL A 347 -19.40 19.19 -19.13
N GLN A 348 -19.54 20.30 -19.86
CA GLN A 348 -19.34 21.63 -19.31
C GLN A 348 -20.34 21.93 -18.18
N ASP A 349 -21.63 21.64 -18.36
CA ASP A 349 -22.64 21.82 -17.32
C ASP A 349 -22.29 21.02 -16.04
N SER A 350 -21.82 19.78 -16.17
CA SER A 350 -21.41 18.98 -15.00
C SER A 350 -20.20 19.58 -14.28
N ILE A 351 -19.22 20.09 -15.05
CA ILE A 351 -18.02 20.74 -14.51
C ILE A 351 -18.40 22.04 -13.79
N ASP A 352 -19.25 22.88 -14.39
CA ASP A 352 -19.70 24.16 -13.83
C ASP A 352 -20.43 23.97 -12.49
N HIS A 353 -21.06 22.81 -12.28
CA HIS A 353 -21.73 22.45 -11.02
C HIS A 353 -20.83 21.66 -10.05
N GLY A 354 -19.54 21.48 -10.36
CA GLY A 354 -18.57 20.81 -9.50
C GLY A 354 -18.70 19.28 -9.47
N GLU A 355 -19.42 18.69 -10.42
CA GLU A 355 -19.75 17.25 -10.47
C GLU A 355 -18.68 16.42 -11.18
N ARG A 356 -17.73 17.07 -11.86
CA ARG A 356 -16.75 16.50 -12.83
C ARG A 356 -17.39 16.05 -14.14
N ALA A 357 -16.55 15.67 -15.10
CA ALA A 357 -16.99 15.10 -16.37
C ALA A 357 -17.79 13.80 -16.14
N PRO A 358 -18.92 13.60 -16.84
CA PRO A 358 -19.72 12.38 -16.73
C PRO A 358 -18.92 11.10 -16.98
N SER A 359 -19.07 10.14 -16.09
CA SER A 359 -18.50 8.79 -16.17
C SER A 359 -19.56 7.74 -15.78
N PRO A 360 -19.28 6.43 -15.94
CA PRO A 360 -20.28 5.38 -15.70
C PRO A 360 -20.62 5.13 -14.21
N MET A 361 -20.03 5.89 -13.28
CA MET A 361 -20.32 5.75 -11.85
C MET A 361 -20.40 7.12 -11.17
N LEU A 362 -21.52 7.34 -10.47
CA LEU A 362 -21.83 8.59 -9.78
C LEU A 362 -21.85 8.39 -8.26
N SER A 363 -20.95 9.04 -7.55
CA SER A 363 -20.95 9.09 -6.09
C SER A 363 -21.95 10.15 -5.61
N VAL A 364 -22.84 9.77 -4.69
CA VAL A 364 -23.86 10.64 -4.10
C VAL A 364 -23.73 10.64 -2.59
N ARG A 365 -23.61 11.83 -1.99
CA ARG A 365 -23.48 12.05 -0.56
C ARG A 365 -24.63 12.88 -0.02
N GLY A 366 -25.04 12.61 1.21
CA GLY A 366 -25.98 13.41 1.97
C GLY A 366 -27.45 13.17 1.67
N LEU A 367 -27.83 12.20 0.83
CA LEU A 367 -29.22 11.77 0.67
C LEU A 367 -29.49 10.50 1.49
N ALA A 368 -30.74 10.32 1.94
CA ALA A 368 -31.18 9.02 2.43
C ALA A 368 -31.33 8.05 1.25
N ARG A 369 -31.25 6.73 1.51
CA ARG A 369 -31.31 5.72 0.46
C ARG A 369 -32.63 5.80 -0.31
N GLU A 370 -33.73 6.01 0.40
CA GLU A 370 -35.08 6.07 -0.14
C GLU A 370 -35.25 7.28 -1.07
N ASP A 371 -34.66 8.42 -0.70
CA ASP A 371 -34.68 9.64 -1.52
C ASP A 371 -33.90 9.44 -2.82
N LEU A 372 -32.69 8.86 -2.73
CA LEU A 372 -31.89 8.55 -3.90
C LEU A 372 -32.59 7.53 -4.79
N GLN A 373 -33.18 6.49 -4.22
CA GLN A 373 -33.92 5.48 -4.97
C GLN A 373 -35.08 6.10 -5.76
N ARG A 374 -35.83 7.05 -5.18
CA ARG A 374 -36.88 7.79 -5.91
C ARG A 374 -36.34 8.56 -7.11
N CYS A 375 -35.16 9.18 -6.98
CA CYS A 375 -34.49 9.85 -8.11
C CYS A 375 -34.03 8.85 -9.19
N VAL A 376 -33.47 7.70 -8.77
CA VAL A 376 -33.05 6.62 -9.66
C VAL A 376 -34.24 6.04 -10.42
N ASP A 377 -35.33 5.69 -9.73
CA ASP A 377 -36.55 5.15 -10.34
C ASP A 377 -37.16 6.14 -11.34
N ALA A 378 -37.17 7.43 -10.97
CA ALA A 378 -37.64 8.48 -11.87
C ALA A 378 -36.79 8.59 -13.15
N THR A 379 -35.49 8.39 -13.03
CA THR A 379 -34.54 8.42 -14.16
C THR A 379 -34.68 7.16 -15.03
N ASN A 380 -34.85 5.99 -14.41
CA ASN A 380 -35.05 4.71 -15.10
C ASN A 380 -36.31 4.67 -15.97
N ARG A 381 -37.35 5.48 -15.68
CA ARG A 381 -38.52 5.61 -16.58
C ARG A 381 -38.17 6.09 -18.00
N TYR A 382 -37.05 6.80 -18.16
CA TYR A 382 -36.56 7.29 -19.45
C TYR A 382 -35.56 6.35 -20.10
N LEU A 383 -35.07 5.34 -19.37
CA LEU A 383 -34.13 4.35 -19.84
C LEU A 383 -34.90 3.15 -20.42
N LYS A 384 -34.87 2.99 -21.75
CA LYS A 384 -35.47 1.84 -22.45
C LYS A 384 -34.35 0.92 -22.94
N HIS A 385 -33.84 0.05 -22.08
CA HIS A 385 -32.76 -0.87 -22.47
C HIS A 385 -32.92 -2.28 -21.89
N ASN A 386 -33.64 -3.16 -22.59
CA ASN A 386 -33.64 -4.62 -22.44
C ASN A 386 -33.47 -5.20 -21.01
N GLY A 387 -34.11 -4.60 -20.00
CA GLY A 387 -34.06 -5.07 -18.61
C GLY A 387 -32.85 -4.60 -17.77
N SER A 388 -31.91 -3.84 -18.33
CA SER A 388 -30.83 -3.19 -17.59
C SER A 388 -31.24 -1.79 -17.13
N TYR A 389 -30.91 -1.44 -15.90
CA TYR A 389 -31.33 -0.19 -15.25
C TYR A 389 -30.18 0.48 -14.49
N LEU A 390 -30.32 1.76 -14.17
CA LEU A 390 -29.46 2.40 -13.17
C LEU A 390 -29.79 1.83 -11.79
N ALA A 391 -28.79 1.38 -11.05
CA ALA A 391 -28.97 0.83 -9.71
C ALA A 391 -28.02 1.50 -8.72
N ILE A 392 -28.46 1.61 -7.46
CA ILE A 392 -27.55 1.91 -6.36
C ILE A 392 -26.65 0.68 -6.20
N SER A 393 -25.44 0.80 -6.74
CA SER A 393 -24.47 -0.28 -6.87
C SER A 393 -23.59 -0.40 -5.63
N MET A 394 -23.43 0.69 -4.86
CA MET A 394 -22.69 0.68 -3.61
C MET A 394 -23.38 1.51 -2.53
N ALA A 395 -23.37 0.98 -1.32
CA ALA A 395 -23.64 1.70 -0.07
C ALA A 395 -22.34 1.76 0.74
N ASN A 396 -21.63 2.88 0.61
CA ASN A 396 -20.37 3.12 1.31
C ASN A 396 -20.59 3.61 2.75
N GLY A 397 -21.80 4.09 3.06
CA GLY A 397 -22.23 4.48 4.38
C GLY A 397 -23.70 4.88 4.39
N PRO A 398 -24.27 5.30 5.53
CA PRO A 398 -25.71 5.55 5.67
C PRO A 398 -26.28 6.60 4.71
N ARG A 399 -25.43 7.54 4.26
CA ARG A 399 -25.78 8.60 3.31
C ARG A 399 -24.69 8.81 2.26
N HIS A 400 -23.92 7.76 1.93
CA HIS A 400 -22.92 7.79 0.87
C HIS A 400 -23.10 6.57 -0.03
N PHE A 401 -23.58 6.80 -1.24
CA PHE A 401 -23.93 5.78 -2.20
C PHE A 401 -23.19 6.00 -3.52
N VAL A 402 -23.14 4.96 -4.34
CA VAL A 402 -22.72 5.04 -5.74
C VAL A 402 -23.83 4.46 -6.62
N VAL A 403 -24.10 5.13 -7.74
CA VAL A 403 -25.02 4.66 -8.78
C VAL A 403 -24.22 4.38 -10.04
N SER A 404 -24.37 3.18 -10.59
CA SER A 404 -23.65 2.71 -11.78
C SER A 404 -24.57 2.62 -13.00
N GLY A 405 -24.04 2.94 -14.17
CA GLY A 405 -24.72 2.76 -15.46
C GLY A 405 -24.26 3.75 -16.53
N PRO A 406 -25.00 3.92 -17.64
CA PRO A 406 -24.52 4.73 -18.74
C PRO A 406 -24.41 6.21 -18.38
N PRO A 407 -23.28 6.90 -18.68
CA PRO A 407 -23.00 8.27 -18.23
C PRO A 407 -24.12 9.27 -18.53
N LYS A 408 -24.76 9.15 -19.70
CA LYS A 408 -25.86 10.04 -20.12
C LYS A 408 -27.04 10.03 -19.16
N TYR A 409 -27.40 8.85 -18.65
CA TYR A 409 -28.52 8.73 -17.71
C TYR A 409 -28.11 9.12 -16.30
N LEU A 410 -26.86 8.89 -15.91
CA LEU A 410 -26.31 9.41 -14.65
C LEU A 410 -26.25 10.94 -14.62
N TYR A 411 -25.96 11.59 -15.75
CA TYR A 411 -26.12 13.04 -15.88
C TYR A 411 -27.58 13.47 -15.66
N GLY A 412 -28.54 12.76 -16.27
CA GLY A 412 -29.96 12.99 -16.03
C GLY A 412 -30.36 12.83 -14.54
N LEU A 413 -29.78 11.84 -13.86
CA LEU A 413 -29.93 11.65 -12.42
C LEU A 413 -29.35 12.83 -11.62
N ASN A 414 -28.18 13.36 -11.99
CA ASN A 414 -27.62 14.57 -11.37
C ASN A 414 -28.57 15.75 -11.44
N LEU A 415 -29.22 15.98 -12.59
CA LEU A 415 -30.22 17.06 -12.70
C LEU A 415 -31.38 16.89 -11.71
N GLN A 416 -31.80 15.64 -11.43
CA GLN A 416 -32.81 15.36 -10.40
C GLN A 416 -32.27 15.59 -8.98
N ILE A 417 -31.02 15.20 -8.72
CA ILE A 417 -30.36 15.43 -7.43
C ILE A 417 -30.20 16.93 -7.16
N ARG A 418 -29.82 17.74 -8.15
CA ARG A 418 -29.77 19.21 -8.04
C ARG A 418 -31.13 19.78 -7.60
N LYS A 419 -32.23 19.31 -8.21
CA LYS A 419 -33.59 19.72 -7.81
C LYS A 419 -33.92 19.29 -6.39
N ALA A 420 -33.62 18.04 -6.02
CA ALA A 420 -33.85 17.54 -4.66
C ALA A 420 -33.04 18.34 -3.61
N LYS A 421 -31.79 18.69 -3.92
CA LYS A 421 -30.93 19.53 -3.08
C LYS A 421 -31.55 20.89 -2.78
N HIS A 422 -32.16 21.53 -3.77
CA HIS A 422 -32.88 22.79 -3.58
C HIS A 422 -34.15 22.62 -2.73
N LEU A 423 -34.96 21.59 -3.00
CA LEU A 423 -36.22 21.36 -2.29
C LEU A 423 -36.04 21.00 -0.81
N LEU A 424 -34.98 20.26 -0.49
CA LEU A 424 -34.69 19.82 0.87
C LEU A 424 -33.99 20.90 1.73
N GLY A 425 -33.66 22.07 1.17
CA GLY A 425 -32.89 23.12 1.87
C GLY A 425 -31.47 22.70 2.26
N ASN A 426 -30.99 21.56 1.78
CA ASN A 426 -29.74 20.92 2.21
C ASN A 426 -28.55 21.28 1.29
N ALA A 427 -28.48 22.54 0.85
CA ALA A 427 -27.52 22.98 -0.18
C ALA A 427 -26.03 22.77 0.21
N GLY A 428 -25.72 22.61 1.49
CA GLY A 428 -24.37 22.30 1.99
C GLY A 428 -24.07 20.82 2.27
N VAL A 429 -25.08 19.94 2.32
CA VAL A 429 -24.92 18.53 2.77
C VAL A 429 -25.06 17.54 1.62
N VAL A 430 -25.90 17.83 0.64
CA VAL A 430 -26.11 16.96 -0.53
C VAL A 430 -25.16 17.34 -1.65
N GLY A 431 -24.43 16.36 -2.17
CA GLY A 431 -23.54 16.52 -3.31
C GLY A 431 -23.40 15.23 -4.11
N SER A 432 -23.16 15.39 -5.41
CA SER A 432 -22.87 14.28 -6.31
C SER A 432 -21.63 14.59 -7.14
N ARG A 433 -20.85 13.55 -7.47
CA ARG A 433 -19.60 13.67 -8.23
C ARG A 433 -19.34 12.39 -8.99
N PHE A 434 -19.03 12.51 -10.27
CA PHE A 434 -18.59 11.40 -11.10
C PHE A 434 -17.23 10.87 -10.63
N LEU A 435 -17.11 9.54 -10.65
CA LEU A 435 -15.87 8.83 -10.29
C LEU A 435 -14.98 8.70 -11.52
N ASP A 436 -13.66 8.74 -11.32
CA ASP A 436 -12.69 8.60 -12.42
C ASP A 436 -12.50 7.10 -12.73
N VAL A 437 -13.49 6.51 -13.42
CA VAL A 437 -13.56 5.09 -13.81
C VAL A 437 -14.16 4.94 -15.21
N SER A 438 -13.78 3.90 -15.94
CA SER A 438 -14.23 3.69 -17.33
C SER A 438 -15.36 2.68 -17.50
N VAL A 439 -15.68 1.89 -16.47
CA VAL A 439 -16.76 0.88 -16.51
C VAL A 439 -17.67 1.00 -15.29
N PRO A 440 -18.96 0.66 -15.41
CA PRO A 440 -19.92 0.75 -14.32
C PRO A 440 -19.87 -0.50 -13.44
N PHE A 441 -18.85 -0.71 -12.61
CA PHE A 441 -18.80 -1.90 -11.74
C PHE A 441 -20.06 -2.07 -10.86
N HIS A 442 -20.29 -3.30 -10.42
CA HIS A 442 -21.38 -3.70 -9.53
C HIS A 442 -22.76 -3.48 -10.14
N THR A 443 -22.92 -3.92 -11.39
CA THR A 443 -24.18 -3.76 -12.12
C THR A 443 -24.40 -4.86 -13.14
N SER A 444 -25.67 -5.07 -13.51
CA SER A 444 -26.07 -6.07 -14.50
C SER A 444 -25.64 -5.72 -15.94
N TRP A 445 -25.27 -4.46 -16.21
CA TRP A 445 -24.65 -4.06 -17.48
C TRP A 445 -23.37 -4.82 -17.80
N LEU A 446 -22.69 -5.39 -16.80
CA LEU A 446 -21.46 -6.14 -16.97
C LEU A 446 -21.64 -7.66 -16.85
N ASP A 447 -22.87 -8.17 -16.76
CA ASP A 447 -23.13 -9.61 -16.58
C ASP A 447 -22.52 -10.47 -17.70
N GLN A 448 -22.45 -9.94 -18.92
CA GLN A 448 -21.83 -10.63 -20.06
C GLN A 448 -20.31 -10.84 -19.88
N ALA A 449 -19.63 -10.03 -19.07
CA ALA A 449 -18.21 -10.20 -18.80
C ALA A 449 -17.93 -11.40 -17.88
N ILE A 450 -18.87 -11.77 -16.99
CA ILE A 450 -18.68 -12.83 -15.99
C ILE A 450 -18.26 -14.18 -16.63
N PRO A 451 -19.01 -14.74 -17.60
CA PRO A 451 -18.61 -16.02 -18.21
C PRO A 451 -17.29 -15.92 -18.99
N MET A 452 -16.95 -14.75 -19.55
CA MET A 452 -15.67 -14.53 -20.23
C MET A 452 -14.53 -14.62 -19.22
N ILE A 453 -14.63 -13.87 -18.12
CA ILE A 453 -13.65 -13.84 -17.04
C ILE A 453 -13.50 -15.24 -16.44
N GLN A 454 -14.60 -15.92 -16.12
CA GLN A 454 -14.59 -17.27 -15.57
C GLN A 454 -13.85 -18.27 -16.46
N ASN A 455 -13.99 -18.17 -17.79
CA ASN A 455 -13.23 -19.00 -18.70
C ASN A 455 -11.73 -18.66 -18.69
N ASP A 456 -11.38 -17.37 -18.61
CA ASP A 456 -9.98 -16.92 -18.55
C ASP A 456 -9.28 -17.31 -17.23
N VAL A 457 -10.03 -17.45 -16.13
CA VAL A 457 -9.50 -17.77 -14.79
C VAL A 457 -9.83 -19.18 -14.29
N LYS A 458 -10.36 -20.06 -15.16
CA LYS A 458 -10.84 -21.40 -14.77
C LYS A 458 -9.79 -22.29 -14.10
N ASP A 459 -8.52 -22.08 -14.44
CA ASP A 459 -7.39 -22.86 -13.92
C ASP A 459 -6.83 -22.27 -12.62
N ILE A 460 -7.30 -21.08 -12.21
CA ILE A 460 -6.89 -20.44 -10.98
C ILE A 460 -7.57 -21.10 -9.79
N LYS A 461 -6.77 -21.45 -8.79
CA LYS A 461 -7.24 -21.99 -7.51
C LYS A 461 -6.67 -21.17 -6.37
N LEU A 462 -7.53 -20.45 -5.65
CA LEU A 462 -7.19 -19.90 -4.34
C LEU A 462 -7.56 -20.98 -3.33
N GLN A 463 -6.57 -21.77 -2.89
CA GLN A 463 -6.82 -22.93 -2.04
C GLN A 463 -7.39 -22.50 -0.67
N SER A 464 -8.61 -22.93 -0.38
CA SER A 464 -9.29 -22.67 0.91
C SER A 464 -8.89 -23.65 2.01
N SER A 465 -8.32 -24.81 1.66
CA SER A 465 -7.87 -25.83 2.60
C SER A 465 -6.68 -25.30 3.42
N GLY A 466 -6.94 -24.89 4.66
CA GLY A 466 -5.95 -24.27 5.55
C GLY A 466 -6.11 -22.75 5.74
N MET A 467 -7.22 -22.17 5.26
CA MET A 467 -7.58 -20.80 5.60
C MET A 467 -7.86 -20.66 7.10
N VAL A 468 -7.18 -19.71 7.73
CA VAL A 468 -7.39 -19.33 9.13
C VAL A 468 -8.07 -17.96 9.23
N THR A 469 -7.99 -17.15 8.17
CA THR A 469 -8.50 -15.77 8.13
C THR A 469 -9.72 -15.70 7.21
N PRO A 470 -10.93 -15.39 7.73
CA PRO A 470 -12.12 -15.24 6.90
C PRO A 470 -12.00 -14.02 5.98
N VAL A 471 -12.57 -14.15 4.77
CA VAL A 471 -12.62 -13.06 3.78
C VAL A 471 -14.05 -12.58 3.65
N PHE A 472 -14.37 -11.45 4.29
CA PHE A 472 -15.75 -10.95 4.34
C PHE A 472 -16.18 -10.37 3.00
N SER A 473 -17.27 -10.91 2.48
CA SER A 473 -17.98 -10.51 1.26
C SER A 473 -18.37 -9.04 1.30
N THR A 474 -18.21 -8.36 0.17
CA THR A 474 -18.62 -6.96 -0.02
C THR A 474 -20.14 -6.77 0.00
N GLU A 475 -20.93 -7.82 -0.23
CA GLU A 475 -22.39 -7.75 -0.35
C GLU A 475 -23.11 -7.89 1.01
N ASP A 476 -22.62 -8.79 1.86
CA ASP A 476 -23.33 -9.25 3.06
C ASP A 476 -22.43 -9.49 4.29
N GLY A 477 -21.11 -9.38 4.14
CA GLY A 477 -20.14 -9.60 5.22
C GLY A 477 -19.89 -11.07 5.58
N GLN A 478 -20.49 -12.03 4.85
CA GLN A 478 -20.23 -13.45 5.07
C GLN A 478 -18.86 -13.86 4.51
N ASP A 479 -18.28 -14.95 5.02
CA ASP A 479 -17.03 -15.46 4.46
C ASP A 479 -17.24 -15.96 3.02
N THR A 480 -16.42 -15.48 2.09
CA THR A 480 -16.48 -15.85 0.68
C THR A 480 -15.88 -17.24 0.40
N GLY A 481 -15.12 -17.80 1.35
CA GLY A 481 -14.38 -19.05 1.14
C GLY A 481 -13.31 -18.97 0.05
N CYS A 482 -12.98 -17.76 -0.42
CA CYS A 482 -12.08 -17.49 -1.55
C CYS A 482 -12.48 -18.17 -2.87
N GLU A 483 -13.78 -18.45 -3.08
CA GLU A 483 -14.25 -19.04 -4.32
C GLU A 483 -14.08 -18.07 -5.49
N VAL A 484 -13.23 -18.43 -6.46
CA VAL A 484 -12.87 -17.58 -7.61
C VAL A 484 -14.10 -17.05 -8.36
N GLN A 485 -15.08 -17.91 -8.61
CA GLN A 485 -16.34 -17.50 -9.26
C GLN A 485 -17.08 -16.43 -8.43
N ARG A 486 -17.24 -16.65 -7.13
CA ARG A 486 -17.92 -15.71 -6.24
C ARG A 486 -17.18 -14.38 -6.16
N LEU A 487 -15.86 -14.41 -6.07
CA LEU A 487 -15.02 -13.21 -6.05
C LEU A 487 -15.17 -12.38 -7.34
N VAL A 488 -15.20 -13.01 -8.51
CA VAL A 488 -15.46 -12.31 -9.78
C VAL A 488 -16.83 -11.65 -9.78
N GLU A 489 -17.88 -12.35 -9.34
CA GLU A 489 -19.23 -11.78 -9.25
C GLU A 489 -19.28 -10.58 -8.29
N LEU A 490 -18.60 -10.65 -7.15
CA LEU A 490 -18.53 -9.57 -6.15
C LEU A 490 -17.90 -8.28 -6.67
N VAL A 491 -17.04 -8.36 -7.69
CA VAL A 491 -16.43 -7.19 -8.34
C VAL A 491 -17.28 -6.70 -9.52
N VAL A 492 -17.80 -7.62 -10.33
CA VAL A 492 -18.40 -7.28 -11.63
C VAL A 492 -19.86 -6.82 -11.49
N SER A 493 -20.71 -7.59 -10.81
CA SER A 493 -22.17 -7.37 -10.87
C SER A 493 -22.86 -7.22 -9.51
N ARG A 494 -22.36 -7.88 -8.46
CA ARG A 494 -22.98 -7.82 -7.12
C ARG A 494 -22.74 -6.46 -6.48
N GLY A 495 -23.74 -5.98 -5.74
CA GLY A 495 -23.65 -4.70 -5.05
C GLY A 495 -22.68 -4.73 -3.86
N VAL A 496 -22.19 -3.55 -3.47
CA VAL A 496 -21.36 -3.38 -2.27
C VAL A 496 -22.19 -2.77 -1.14
N ASP A 497 -22.20 -3.40 0.03
CA ASP A 497 -22.71 -2.87 1.29
C ASP A 497 -21.54 -2.81 2.28
N TRP A 498 -20.81 -1.68 2.26
CA TRP A 498 -19.58 -1.54 3.03
C TRP A 498 -19.82 -1.56 4.54
N GLY A 499 -21.00 -1.12 4.98
CA GLY A 499 -21.41 -1.21 6.38
C GLY A 499 -21.50 -2.66 6.84
N LYS A 500 -22.08 -3.56 6.03
CA LYS A 500 -22.11 -5.00 6.34
C LYS A 500 -20.75 -5.66 6.22
N ALA A 501 -20.01 -5.37 5.15
CA ALA A 501 -18.68 -5.94 4.91
C ALA A 501 -17.68 -5.63 6.05
N THR A 502 -17.87 -4.49 6.72
CA THR A 502 -16.99 -4.03 7.81
C THR A 502 -17.63 -4.06 9.19
N ALA A 503 -18.80 -4.69 9.36
CA ALA A 503 -19.50 -4.73 10.65
C ALA A 503 -18.65 -5.38 11.76
N SER A 504 -17.89 -6.43 11.43
CA SER A 504 -16.96 -7.10 12.37
C SER A 504 -15.72 -6.26 12.72
N LEU A 505 -15.34 -5.31 11.84
CA LEU A 505 -14.17 -4.45 11.95
C LEU A 505 -14.45 -3.16 12.77
N TYR A 506 -15.73 -2.80 12.89
CA TYR A 506 -16.20 -1.60 13.59
C TYR A 506 -17.48 -1.90 14.39
N PRO A 507 -17.41 -2.77 15.42
CA PRO A 507 -18.57 -3.12 16.24
C PRO A 507 -19.03 -1.90 17.05
N GLU A 508 -20.34 -1.67 17.12
CA GLU A 508 -20.93 -0.55 17.87
C GLU A 508 -20.65 -0.63 19.39
N ALA A 509 -20.47 -1.84 19.92
CA ALA A 509 -20.12 -2.09 21.31
C ALA A 509 -19.07 -3.21 21.39
N SER A 510 -17.79 -2.83 21.50
CA SER A 510 -16.70 -3.78 21.79
C SER A 510 -15.92 -3.35 23.02
N SER A 511 -15.63 -4.32 23.88
CA SER A 511 -14.70 -4.16 25.01
C SER A 511 -13.25 -4.39 24.60
N ALA A 512 -12.99 -4.93 23.41
CA ALA A 512 -11.65 -5.18 22.87
C ALA A 512 -11.23 -4.06 21.92
N ALA A 513 -10.00 -3.57 22.07
CA ALA A 513 -9.38 -2.68 21.10
C ALA A 513 -9.25 -3.41 19.76
N GLN A 514 -9.68 -2.77 18.68
CA GLN A 514 -9.55 -3.30 17.33
C GLN A 514 -8.61 -2.41 16.53
N THR A 515 -7.75 -3.00 15.71
CA THR A 515 -6.90 -2.29 14.76
C THR A 515 -7.22 -2.74 13.35
N VAL A 516 -7.47 -1.81 12.45
CA VAL A 516 -7.70 -2.05 11.02
C VAL A 516 -6.50 -1.54 10.24
N LEU A 517 -5.84 -2.41 9.48
CA LEU A 517 -4.72 -2.05 8.61
C LEU A 517 -5.24 -1.80 7.20
N ASP A 518 -5.01 -0.60 6.68
CA ASP A 518 -5.36 -0.23 5.31
C ASP A 518 -4.15 -0.41 4.38
N PHE A 519 -4.29 -1.36 3.46
CA PHE A 519 -3.33 -1.62 2.38
C PHE A 519 -3.77 -1.02 1.04
N GLY A 520 -4.93 -0.37 0.99
CA GLY A 520 -5.45 0.31 -0.18
C GLY A 520 -4.65 1.55 -0.56
N PRO A 521 -4.65 1.92 -1.86
CA PRO A 521 -3.93 3.10 -2.31
C PRO A 521 -4.63 4.41 -1.86
N GLY A 522 -3.88 5.51 -1.89
CA GLY A 522 -4.42 6.86 -1.63
C GLY A 522 -4.38 7.34 -0.17
N GLY A 523 -3.77 6.57 0.73
CA GLY A 523 -3.47 6.98 2.11
C GLY A 523 -4.68 7.53 2.86
N VAL A 524 -4.61 8.77 3.35
CA VAL A 524 -5.71 9.40 4.12
C VAL A 524 -7.01 9.60 3.31
N HIS A 525 -6.94 9.50 1.99
CA HIS A 525 -8.06 9.54 1.05
C HIS A 525 -8.45 8.15 0.50
N GLY A 526 -7.79 7.10 0.99
CA GLY A 526 -8.06 5.70 0.67
C GLY A 526 -9.35 5.18 1.31
N ILE A 527 -9.49 3.85 1.37
CA ILE A 527 -10.76 3.21 1.73
C ILE A 527 -11.16 3.49 3.17
N SER A 528 -10.18 3.63 4.07
CA SER A 528 -10.42 4.02 5.46
C SER A 528 -11.08 5.40 5.62
N SER A 529 -11.10 6.24 4.58
CA SER A 529 -11.84 7.50 4.62
C SER A 529 -13.37 7.32 4.57
N LEU A 530 -13.85 6.14 4.15
CA LEU A 530 -15.26 5.80 4.14
C LEU A 530 -15.76 5.29 5.50
N SER A 531 -14.84 4.77 6.31
CA SER A 531 -15.12 4.31 7.66
C SER A 531 -14.92 5.46 8.65
N SER A 532 -15.93 5.72 9.47
CA SER A 532 -15.77 6.50 10.71
C SER A 532 -15.74 5.49 11.84
N PRO A 533 -14.57 5.16 12.43
CA PRO A 533 -14.51 4.16 13.47
C PRO A 533 -15.33 4.63 14.68
N ALA A 534 -16.54 4.10 14.81
CA ALA A 534 -17.31 4.15 16.04
C ALA A 534 -16.73 3.10 17.02
N GLY A 535 -16.87 3.31 18.33
CA GLY A 535 -16.54 2.25 19.30
C GLY A 535 -15.05 2.02 19.60
N GLY A 536 -14.13 2.91 19.17
CA GLY A 536 -12.73 2.88 19.60
C GLY A 536 -11.78 2.05 18.73
N SER A 537 -12.20 1.59 17.54
CA SER A 537 -11.28 0.97 16.57
C SER A 537 -10.23 1.97 16.08
N HIS A 538 -8.98 1.52 16.01
CA HIS A 538 -7.86 2.28 15.47
C HIS A 538 -7.59 1.88 14.03
N ILE A 539 -7.27 2.85 13.16
CA ILE A 539 -6.93 2.60 11.75
C ILE A 539 -5.47 2.92 11.55
N ILE A 540 -4.70 2.03 10.91
CA ILE A 540 -3.31 2.26 10.51
C ILE A 540 -3.22 2.20 8.98
N LEU A 541 -2.69 3.25 8.36
CA LEU A 541 -2.44 3.31 6.93
C LEU A 541 -1.09 2.67 6.61
N ALA A 542 -1.09 1.36 6.31
CA ALA A 542 0.14 0.56 6.12
C ALA A 542 0.98 1.01 4.91
N GLY A 543 0.35 1.69 3.95
CA GLY A 543 1.02 2.26 2.78
C GLY A 543 1.62 3.65 2.98
N THR A 544 1.25 4.37 4.05
CA THR A 544 1.62 5.79 4.22
C THR A 544 2.72 5.96 5.27
N LEU A 545 3.88 6.50 4.88
CA LEU A 545 5.02 6.71 5.77
C LEU A 545 4.74 7.69 6.90
N SER A 546 4.14 8.84 6.59
CA SER A 546 3.81 9.87 7.55
C SER A 546 2.57 10.67 7.14
N GLY A 547 1.95 11.36 8.09
CA GLY A 547 0.87 12.29 7.79
C GLY A 547 0.44 13.09 9.01
N ARG A 548 -0.52 14.00 8.79
CA ARG A 548 -0.97 14.98 9.80
C ARG A 548 -2.41 14.76 10.26
N LYS A 549 -3.11 13.76 9.73
CA LYS A 549 -4.51 13.49 10.06
C LYS A 549 -4.57 12.85 11.44
N SER A 550 -5.24 13.50 12.38
CA SER A 550 -5.49 12.92 13.70
C SER A 550 -6.46 11.74 13.62
N GLY A 551 -6.34 10.80 14.56
CA GLY A 551 -7.23 9.65 14.67
C GLY A 551 -6.92 8.50 13.71
N VAL A 552 -5.83 8.59 12.92
CA VAL A 552 -5.29 7.49 12.12
C VAL A 552 -3.80 7.33 12.40
N GLY A 553 -3.34 6.09 12.43
CA GLY A 553 -1.92 5.73 12.45
C GLY A 553 -1.34 5.61 11.04
N TYR A 554 -0.02 5.60 10.98
CA TYR A 554 0.81 5.51 9.79
C TYR A 554 1.73 4.29 9.88
N LYS A 555 2.55 4.06 8.84
CA LYS A 555 3.36 2.85 8.72
C LYS A 555 4.30 2.59 9.91
N GLY A 556 4.78 3.64 10.58
CA GLY A 556 5.59 3.51 11.82
C GLY A 556 4.84 2.84 12.97
N ASP A 557 3.52 3.04 13.07
CA ASP A 557 2.67 2.51 14.14
C ASP A 557 2.46 0.99 14.05
N LEU A 558 2.87 0.35 12.94
CA LEU A 558 2.91 -1.11 12.84
C LEU A 558 3.93 -1.76 13.78
N PHE A 559 4.89 -0.98 14.26
CA PHE A 559 6.04 -1.44 15.06
C PHE A 559 6.02 -0.96 16.51
N VAL A 560 4.98 -0.22 16.92
CA VAL A 560 4.82 0.34 18.27
C VAL A 560 3.95 -0.56 19.14
#